data_AF-A0A971TQJ3-F1
#
_entry.id   AF-A0A971TQJ3-F1
#
_cell.length_a   1.000
_cell.length_b   1.000
_cell.length_c   1.000
_cell.angle_alpha   90.00
_cell.angle_beta   90.00
_cell.angle_gamma   90.00
#
_symmetry.space_group_name_H-M   'P 1'
#
loop_
_entity.id
_entity.type
_entity.pdbx_description
1 polymer ?
#
loop_
_entity_poly.entity_id
_entity_poly.type
_entity_poly.pdbx_seq_one_letter_code
_entity_poly.pdbx_strand_id
1 'polypeptide(L)'
;MMSKPLTTPGAQPQSAIGDTGLRCLNCEYNLTGLTEDRCPECNTPFVPELMDRVLGGAPFPVPAWDDPAEDSILIRFVRTCWMVWFRPVQFATVMPWSFHGRSVVAYWLLVRVAAILVLIPGWVIEGTQRMVVMVLVLFVFSIICESLLAVLLATMLPYRIAPPWSAYRFARSWWVFVAYFSSFLIPAAGAWPLSVLAMKIQGTFNPPVHMGSAITYYCLVVLLWWGGCLAQAVSIRAVSGWRLTLVRCLIPLVGFGSGLLAVMICAHVCRWLGW
;
A
#
# COMPACT_ATOMS: atom_id res chain seq x y z
N MET A 1 27.72 -42.98 -61.94
CA MET A 1 27.34 -43.48 -60.61
C MET A 1 27.03 -42.29 -59.73
N MET A 2 25.75 -41.98 -59.54
CA MET A 2 25.26 -40.85 -58.74
C MET A 2 25.30 -41.23 -57.25
N SER A 3 26.00 -40.42 -56.45
CA SER A 3 26.03 -40.52 -54.99
C SER A 3 24.71 -40.02 -54.40
N LYS A 4 23.99 -40.92 -53.72
CA LYS A 4 22.83 -40.60 -52.87
C LYS A 4 23.21 -39.56 -51.80
N PRO A 5 22.38 -38.53 -51.55
CA PRO A 5 22.54 -37.71 -50.36
C PRO A 5 22.03 -38.45 -49.12
N LEU A 6 22.80 -38.35 -48.03
CA LEU A 6 22.46 -38.81 -46.69
C LEU A 6 21.21 -38.06 -46.21
N THR A 7 20.10 -38.78 -46.02
CA THR A 7 18.96 -38.33 -45.25
C THR A 7 19.36 -38.17 -43.78
N THR A 8 19.38 -36.93 -43.30
CA THR A 8 19.48 -36.58 -41.88
C THR A 8 18.22 -37.08 -41.14
N PRO A 9 18.33 -37.84 -40.04
CA PRO A 9 17.16 -38.28 -39.29
C PRO A 9 16.57 -37.10 -38.51
N GLY A 10 15.30 -36.81 -38.80
CA GLY A 10 14.31 -36.29 -37.85
C GLY A 10 14.75 -35.13 -36.97
N ALA A 11 14.71 -33.91 -37.52
CA ALA A 11 14.34 -32.77 -36.70
C ALA A 11 12.94 -33.08 -36.14
N GLN A 12 12.88 -33.45 -34.85
CA GLN A 12 11.62 -33.47 -34.14
C GLN A 12 10.97 -32.10 -34.33
N PRO A 13 9.64 -32.03 -34.57
CA PRO A 13 8.96 -30.75 -34.55
C PRO A 13 9.16 -30.21 -33.14
N GLN A 14 10.02 -29.19 -33.00
CA GLN A 14 9.93 -28.26 -31.90
C GLN A 14 8.45 -27.87 -31.90
N SER A 15 7.71 -28.33 -30.89
CA SER A 15 6.37 -27.84 -30.67
C SER A 15 6.50 -26.33 -30.71
N ALA A 16 5.93 -25.72 -31.74
CA ALA A 16 5.78 -24.29 -31.81
C ALA A 16 4.93 -23.93 -30.59
N ILE A 17 5.58 -23.69 -29.45
CA ILE A 17 5.02 -22.89 -28.38
C ILE A 17 4.88 -21.55 -29.09
N GLY A 18 3.70 -21.33 -29.68
CA GLY A 18 3.40 -20.12 -30.42
C GLY A 18 3.75 -18.96 -29.52
N ASP A 19 4.60 -18.05 -30.00
CA ASP A 19 4.91 -16.83 -29.30
C ASP A 19 3.58 -16.09 -29.08
N THR A 20 3.05 -16.15 -27.86
CA THR A 20 1.80 -15.46 -27.52
C THR A 20 2.00 -13.95 -27.49
N GLY A 21 3.23 -13.47 -27.70
CA GLY A 21 3.62 -12.07 -27.60
C GLY A 21 3.70 -11.60 -26.14
N LEU A 22 3.64 -12.51 -25.16
CA LEU A 22 3.73 -12.20 -23.74
C LEU A 22 5.12 -11.66 -23.41
N ARG A 23 5.25 -10.36 -23.19
CA ARG A 23 6.53 -9.71 -22.87
C ARG A 23 6.51 -9.05 -21.51
N CYS A 24 7.65 -9.12 -20.82
CA CYS A 24 7.82 -8.43 -19.55
C CYS A 24 7.74 -6.92 -19.75
N LEU A 25 6.87 -6.25 -18.98
CA LEU A 25 6.73 -4.79 -19.07
C LEU A 25 7.94 -4.01 -18.56
N ASN A 26 8.93 -4.67 -17.94
CA ASN A 26 10.12 -4.02 -17.40
C ASN A 26 11.36 -4.19 -18.29
N CYS A 27 11.59 -5.39 -18.84
CA CYS A 27 12.76 -5.70 -19.66
C CYS A 27 12.44 -6.31 -21.03
N GLU A 28 11.16 -6.36 -21.42
CA GLU A 28 10.66 -6.87 -22.70
C GLU A 28 10.98 -8.36 -23.00
N TYR A 29 11.53 -9.07 -22.02
CA TYR A 29 11.81 -10.50 -22.10
C TYR A 29 10.55 -11.31 -22.41
N ASN A 30 10.68 -12.35 -23.23
CA ASN A 30 9.57 -13.23 -23.58
C ASN A 30 9.17 -14.09 -22.38
N LEU A 31 7.94 -13.92 -21.91
CA LEU A 31 7.38 -14.63 -20.77
C LEU A 31 6.62 -15.92 -21.16
N THR A 32 6.55 -16.24 -22.45
CA THR A 32 5.81 -17.40 -22.96
C THR A 32 6.39 -18.70 -22.42
N GLY A 33 5.54 -19.56 -21.86
CA GLY A 33 5.93 -20.89 -21.39
C GLY A 33 6.65 -20.93 -20.03
N LEU A 34 6.69 -19.82 -19.29
CA LEU A 34 7.21 -19.81 -17.94
C LEU A 34 6.28 -20.53 -16.96
N THR A 35 6.85 -21.31 -16.05
CA THR A 35 6.13 -21.99 -14.96
C THR A 35 5.98 -21.12 -13.71
N GLU A 36 6.74 -20.02 -13.63
CA GLU A 36 6.72 -19.08 -12.52
C GLU A 36 6.16 -17.72 -12.97
N ASP A 37 5.38 -17.07 -12.11
CA ASP A 37 4.79 -15.73 -12.31
C ASP A 37 5.82 -14.59 -12.14
N ARG A 38 7.07 -14.84 -12.56
CA ARG A 38 8.21 -13.91 -12.46
C ARG A 38 9.08 -13.98 -13.70
N CYS A 39 9.54 -12.81 -14.13
CA CYS A 39 10.45 -12.73 -15.27
C CYS A 39 11.85 -13.25 -14.88
N PRO A 40 12.46 -14.20 -15.61
CA PRO A 40 13.77 -14.74 -15.25
C PRO A 40 14.91 -13.71 -15.40
N GLU A 41 14.77 -12.73 -16.31
CA GLU A 41 15.80 -11.69 -16.54
C GLU A 41 15.81 -10.60 -15.45
N CYS A 42 14.64 -10.08 -15.09
CA CYS A 42 14.54 -8.92 -14.20
C CYS A 42 13.84 -9.22 -12.86
N ASN A 43 13.43 -10.47 -12.65
CA ASN A 43 12.71 -10.98 -11.48
C ASN A 43 11.43 -10.21 -11.10
N THR A 44 10.92 -9.41 -12.05
CA THR A 44 9.72 -8.61 -11.85
C THR A 44 8.50 -9.54 -11.82
N PRO A 45 7.68 -9.49 -10.76
CA PRO A 45 6.46 -10.28 -10.70
C PRO A 45 5.46 -9.77 -11.74
N PHE A 46 4.76 -10.70 -12.38
CA PHE A 46 3.67 -10.40 -13.29
C PHE A 46 2.48 -11.31 -13.00
N VAL A 47 1.29 -10.89 -13.41
CA VAL A 47 0.09 -11.72 -13.31
C VAL A 47 -0.27 -12.14 -14.73
N PRO A 48 -0.13 -13.42 -15.13
CA PRO A 48 -0.32 -13.87 -16.51
C PRO A 48 -1.66 -13.41 -17.10
N GLU A 49 -2.75 -13.64 -16.37
CA GLU A 49 -4.11 -13.25 -16.75
C GLU A 49 -4.29 -11.74 -16.99
N LEU A 50 -3.50 -10.92 -16.28
CA LEU A 50 -3.54 -9.47 -16.45
C LEU A 50 -2.74 -9.06 -17.68
N MET A 51 -1.60 -9.69 -17.90
CA MET A 51 -0.76 -9.45 -19.08
C MET A 51 -1.47 -9.87 -20.36
N ASP A 52 -2.14 -11.02 -20.36
CA ASP A 52 -2.94 -11.48 -21.50
C ASP A 52 -4.04 -10.48 -21.85
N ARG A 53 -4.74 -9.92 -20.84
CA ARG A 53 -5.74 -8.88 -21.06
C ARG A 53 -5.15 -7.61 -21.66
N VAL A 54 -4.03 -7.13 -21.12
CA VAL A 54 -3.37 -5.91 -21.59
C VAL A 54 -2.85 -6.07 -23.02
N LEU A 55 -2.26 -7.23 -23.34
CA LEU A 55 -1.80 -7.54 -24.69
C LEU A 55 -2.97 -7.75 -25.67
N GLY A 56 -4.11 -8.23 -25.17
CA GLY A 56 -5.38 -8.25 -25.88
C GLY A 56 -6.01 -6.86 -26.12
N GLY A 57 -5.32 -5.77 -25.74
CA GLY A 57 -5.75 -4.39 -25.97
C GLY A 57 -6.61 -3.80 -24.85
N ALA A 58 -6.82 -4.52 -23.74
CA ALA A 58 -7.52 -3.97 -22.59
C ALA A 58 -6.65 -2.89 -21.90
N PRO A 59 -7.26 -1.82 -21.36
CA PRO A 59 -6.51 -0.85 -20.58
C PRO A 59 -5.90 -1.50 -19.34
N PHE A 60 -4.77 -0.96 -18.87
CA PHE A 60 -4.18 -1.37 -17.60
C PHE A 60 -5.22 -1.22 -16.47
N PRO A 61 -5.25 -2.15 -15.50
CA PRO A 61 -6.14 -2.02 -14.36
C PRO A 61 -5.71 -0.77 -13.58
N VAL A 62 -6.70 0.03 -13.23
CA VAL A 62 -6.53 1.21 -12.38
C VAL A 62 -7.22 0.98 -11.04
N PRO A 63 -6.70 1.53 -9.94
CA PRO A 63 -7.44 1.58 -8.68
C PRO A 63 -8.81 2.21 -8.88
N ALA A 64 -9.82 1.80 -8.09
CA ALA A 64 -11.16 2.38 -8.16
C ALA A 64 -11.17 3.92 -8.01
N TRP A 65 -10.18 4.49 -7.31
CA TRP A 65 -9.97 5.93 -7.23
C TRP A 65 -9.68 6.59 -8.58
N ASP A 66 -8.86 5.93 -9.40
CA ASP A 66 -8.41 6.42 -10.71
C ASP A 66 -9.32 5.95 -11.86
N ASP A 67 -10.35 5.13 -11.57
CA ASP A 67 -11.26 4.58 -12.58
C ASP A 67 -12.14 5.68 -13.19
N PRO A 68 -11.96 6.01 -14.50
CA PRO A 68 -12.76 7.05 -15.14
C PRO A 68 -14.23 6.68 -15.31
N ALA A 69 -14.59 5.39 -15.26
CA ALA A 69 -15.95 4.92 -15.53
C ALA A 69 -16.94 5.16 -14.36
N GLU A 70 -16.45 5.42 -13.16
CA GLU A 70 -17.29 5.62 -11.97
C GLU A 70 -17.45 7.11 -11.68
N ASP A 71 -18.55 7.78 -11.97
CA ASP A 71 -18.59 9.25 -11.83
C ASP A 71 -18.52 9.76 -10.37
N SER A 72 -18.91 8.94 -9.39
CA SER A 72 -19.00 9.36 -7.99
C SER A 72 -17.67 9.25 -7.23
N ILE A 73 -17.12 10.41 -6.84
CA ILE A 73 -15.89 10.49 -6.04
C ILE A 73 -16.00 9.74 -4.69
N LEU A 74 -17.20 9.74 -4.09
CA LEU A 74 -17.46 9.04 -2.83
C LEU A 74 -17.39 7.53 -3.02
N ILE A 75 -18.00 7.01 -4.08
CA ILE A 75 -17.99 5.57 -4.39
C ILE A 75 -16.56 5.11 -4.68
N ARG A 76 -15.83 5.88 -5.50
CA ARG A 76 -14.40 5.64 -5.78
C ARG A 76 -13.57 5.58 -4.50
N PHE A 77 -13.76 6.54 -3.60
CA PHE A 77 -13.05 6.62 -2.33
C PHE A 77 -13.35 5.42 -1.43
N VAL A 78 -14.64 5.11 -1.21
CA VAL A 78 -15.09 4.01 -0.34
C VAL A 78 -14.63 2.66 -0.90
N ARG A 79 -14.75 2.42 -2.22
CA ARG A 79 -14.26 1.18 -2.84
C ARG A 79 -12.76 1.02 -2.69
N THR A 80 -11.99 2.09 -2.85
CA THR A 80 -10.54 2.04 -2.67
C THR A 80 -10.18 1.75 -1.21
N CYS A 81 -10.81 2.43 -0.26
CA CYS A 81 -10.64 2.16 1.17
C CYS A 81 -10.99 0.69 1.51
N TRP A 82 -12.13 0.20 1.02
CA TRP A 82 -12.59 -1.17 1.22
C TRP A 82 -11.58 -2.20 0.70
N MET A 83 -11.07 -2.01 -0.52
CA MET A 83 -10.06 -2.92 -1.09
C MET A 83 -8.77 -2.88 -0.27
N VAL A 84 -8.31 -1.70 0.12
CA VAL A 84 -7.10 -1.55 0.92
C VAL A 84 -7.24 -2.20 2.31
N TRP A 85 -8.40 -2.06 2.96
CA TRP A 85 -8.64 -2.59 4.30
C TRP A 85 -8.85 -4.10 4.34
N PHE A 86 -9.65 -4.63 3.42
CA PHE A 86 -10.10 -6.03 3.48
C PHE A 86 -9.45 -6.94 2.46
N ARG A 87 -8.90 -6.40 1.37
CA ARG A 87 -8.27 -7.17 0.28
C ARG A 87 -6.93 -6.57 -0.16
N PRO A 88 -5.99 -6.30 0.77
CA PRO A 88 -4.76 -5.57 0.49
C PRO A 88 -3.87 -6.27 -0.55
N VAL A 89 -3.84 -7.60 -0.55
CA VAL A 89 -3.09 -8.41 -1.52
C VAL A 89 -3.66 -8.27 -2.93
N GLN A 90 -4.99 -8.32 -3.08
CA GLN A 90 -5.65 -8.11 -4.37
C GLN A 90 -5.48 -6.67 -4.85
N PHE A 91 -5.53 -5.70 -3.94
CA PHE A 91 -5.23 -4.32 -4.28
C PHE A 91 -3.78 -4.13 -4.76
N ALA A 92 -2.82 -4.87 -4.17
CA ALA A 92 -1.41 -4.81 -4.54
C ALA A 92 -1.12 -5.38 -5.95
N THR A 93 -1.89 -6.37 -6.43
CA THR A 93 -1.72 -6.93 -7.78
C THR A 93 -2.19 -5.97 -8.87
N VAL A 94 -3.24 -5.19 -8.57
CA VAL A 94 -3.82 -4.20 -9.49
C VAL A 94 -3.28 -2.78 -9.30
N MET A 95 -2.45 -2.57 -8.26
CA MET A 95 -1.90 -1.27 -7.90
C MET A 95 -1.21 -0.59 -9.08
N PRO A 96 -1.30 0.74 -9.20
CA PRO A 96 -1.18 1.38 -10.49
C PRO A 96 0.19 1.17 -11.11
N TRP A 97 0.17 0.53 -12.28
CA TRP A 97 1.31 0.50 -13.23
C TRP A 97 1.50 1.89 -13.85
N SER A 98 0.46 2.72 -13.86
CA SER A 98 0.52 4.14 -14.20
C SER A 98 -0.34 4.94 -13.23
N PHE A 99 0.14 6.08 -12.78
CA PHE A 99 -0.59 6.93 -11.84
C PHE A 99 -0.45 8.41 -12.21
N HIS A 100 -1.50 9.17 -11.93
CA HIS A 100 -1.47 10.63 -12.03
C HIS A 100 -1.14 11.20 -10.65
N GLY A 101 0.01 11.88 -10.52
CA GLY A 101 0.44 12.42 -9.21
C GLY A 101 -0.61 13.29 -8.51
N ARG A 102 -1.38 14.08 -9.27
CA ARG A 102 -2.49 14.88 -8.74
C ARG A 102 -3.62 14.02 -8.15
N SER A 103 -3.98 12.93 -8.81
CA SER A 103 -5.02 12.02 -8.36
C SER A 103 -4.64 11.35 -7.04
N VAL A 104 -3.40 10.85 -6.96
CA VAL A 104 -2.89 10.21 -5.73
C VAL A 104 -2.85 11.19 -4.56
N VAL A 105 -2.38 12.42 -4.79
CA VAL A 105 -2.38 13.46 -3.76
C VAL A 105 -3.81 13.80 -3.32
N ALA A 106 -4.78 13.87 -4.25
CA ALA A 106 -6.17 14.10 -3.93
C ALA A 106 -6.75 12.99 -3.04
N TYR A 107 -6.49 11.72 -3.36
CA TYR A 107 -6.88 10.58 -2.50
C TYR A 107 -6.24 10.69 -1.11
N TRP A 108 -4.93 10.92 -1.06
CA TRP A 108 -4.14 11.03 0.16
C TRP A 108 -4.63 12.16 1.08
N LEU A 109 -5.03 13.30 0.51
CA LEU A 109 -5.67 14.40 1.23
C LEU A 109 -7.07 14.03 1.71
N LEU A 110 -7.88 13.38 0.85
CA LEU A 110 -9.23 12.98 1.19
C LEU A 110 -9.27 11.97 2.35
N VAL A 111 -8.30 11.05 2.42
CA VAL A 111 -8.09 10.16 3.57
C VAL A 111 -7.93 10.94 4.87
N ARG A 112 -7.15 12.03 4.85
CA ARG A 112 -6.89 12.86 6.04
C ARG A 112 -8.13 13.63 6.44
N VAL A 113 -8.84 14.21 5.48
CA VAL A 113 -10.12 14.87 5.72
C VAL A 113 -11.11 13.88 6.34
N ALA A 114 -11.25 12.67 5.78
CA ALA A 114 -12.12 11.64 6.33
C ALA A 114 -11.72 11.21 7.75
N ALA A 115 -10.43 11.02 8.01
CA ALA A 115 -9.94 10.70 9.35
C ALA A 115 -10.20 11.84 10.36
N ILE A 116 -10.07 13.10 9.97
CA ILE A 116 -10.44 14.26 10.79
C ILE A 116 -11.94 14.26 11.09
N LEU A 117 -12.79 14.05 10.08
CA LEU A 117 -14.24 14.01 10.24
C LEU A 117 -14.67 12.91 11.22
N VAL A 118 -14.01 11.76 11.17
CA VAL A 118 -14.26 10.64 12.08
C VAL A 118 -13.90 10.96 13.54
N LEU A 119 -13.00 11.91 13.80
CA LEU A 119 -12.60 12.31 15.15
C LEU A 119 -13.55 13.35 15.78
N ILE A 120 -14.33 14.09 14.97
CA ILE A 120 -15.24 15.14 15.43
C ILE A 120 -16.21 14.64 16.53
N PRO A 121 -16.87 13.47 16.41
CA PRO A 121 -17.75 12.97 17.46
C PRO A 121 -17.03 12.81 18.80
N GLY A 122 -15.78 12.31 18.78
CA GLY A 122 -14.98 12.16 20.00
C GLY A 122 -14.73 13.51 20.66
N TRP A 123 -14.35 14.51 19.87
CA TRP A 123 -14.16 15.88 20.34
C TRP A 123 -15.44 16.49 20.93
N VAL A 124 -16.60 16.31 20.29
CA VAL A 124 -17.90 16.78 20.80
C VAL A 124 -18.25 16.12 22.13
N ILE A 125 -17.89 14.84 22.31
CA ILE A 125 -18.21 14.08 23.51
C ILE A 125 -17.29 14.47 24.69
N GLU A 126 -16.00 14.71 24.47
CA GLU A 126 -15.04 15.02 25.55
C GLU A 126 -14.86 16.52 25.81
N GLY A 127 -15.01 17.37 24.78
CA GLY A 127 -14.92 18.83 24.89
C GLY A 127 -13.51 19.39 25.14
N THR A 128 -12.47 18.56 25.07
CA THR A 128 -11.10 18.93 25.44
C THR A 128 -10.28 19.47 24.27
N GLN A 129 -9.65 20.64 24.43
CA GLN A 129 -8.66 21.16 23.48
C GLN A 129 -7.44 20.24 23.32
N ARG A 130 -7.24 19.31 24.27
CA ARG A 130 -6.22 18.25 24.24
C ARG A 130 -6.30 17.39 22.97
N MET A 131 -7.51 17.15 22.49
CA MET A 131 -7.74 16.36 21.28
C MET A 131 -7.15 17.00 20.04
N VAL A 132 -7.35 18.31 19.85
CA VAL A 132 -6.92 18.99 18.62
C VAL A 132 -5.40 18.89 18.45
N VAL A 133 -4.67 19.10 19.55
CA VAL A 133 -3.21 18.98 19.57
C VAL A 133 -2.76 17.55 19.30
N MET A 134 -3.37 16.57 19.98
CA MET A 134 -3.01 15.16 19.81
C MET A 134 -3.28 14.67 18.39
N VAL A 135 -4.42 15.03 17.82
CA VAL A 135 -4.80 14.71 16.43
C VAL A 135 -3.79 15.32 15.47
N LEU A 136 -3.42 16.59 15.64
CA LEU A 136 -2.44 17.25 14.80
C LEU A 136 -1.06 16.57 14.88
N VAL A 137 -0.60 16.20 16.08
CA VAL A 137 0.65 15.45 16.29
C VAL A 137 0.60 14.11 15.57
N LEU A 138 -0.49 13.35 15.71
CA LEU A 138 -0.66 12.05 15.04
C LEU A 138 -0.63 12.18 13.51
N PHE A 139 -1.28 13.21 12.95
CA PHE A 139 -1.28 13.44 11.51
C PHE A 139 0.10 13.84 10.98
N VAL A 140 0.77 14.81 11.60
CA VAL A 140 2.13 15.23 11.20
C VAL A 140 3.07 14.03 11.23
N PHE A 141 2.95 13.23 12.29
CA PHE A 141 3.81 12.08 12.49
C PHE A 141 3.52 10.93 11.51
N SER A 142 2.25 10.66 11.20
CA SER A 142 1.86 9.74 10.12
C SER A 142 2.49 10.15 8.78
N ILE A 143 2.47 11.44 8.43
CA ILE A 143 3.08 11.95 7.18
C ILE A 143 4.59 11.67 7.16
N ILE A 144 5.29 11.93 8.26
CA ILE A 144 6.72 11.68 8.38
C ILE A 144 7.00 10.18 8.21
N CYS A 145 6.25 9.31 8.87
CA CYS A 145 6.45 7.86 8.80
C CYS A 145 6.16 7.30 7.41
N GLU A 146 5.06 7.70 6.77
CA GLU A 146 4.76 7.32 5.39
C GLU A 146 5.89 7.72 4.43
N SER A 147 6.44 8.93 4.60
CA SER A 147 7.53 9.45 3.79
C SER A 147 8.83 8.68 4.02
N LEU A 148 9.20 8.43 5.28
CA LEU A 148 10.37 7.63 5.64
C LEU A 148 10.26 6.20 5.12
N LEU A 149 9.08 5.60 5.20
CA LEU A 149 8.83 4.28 4.66
C LEU A 149 8.98 4.27 3.14
N ALA A 150 8.40 5.24 2.44
CA ALA A 150 8.54 5.32 0.98
C ALA A 150 10.02 5.44 0.56
N VAL A 151 10.82 6.21 1.30
CA VAL A 151 12.27 6.31 1.08
C VAL A 151 12.97 4.98 1.37
N LEU A 152 12.64 4.31 2.47
CA LEU A 152 13.21 3.01 2.84
C LEU A 152 12.89 1.92 1.81
N LEU A 153 11.64 1.87 1.33
CA LEU A 153 11.23 0.96 0.28
C LEU A 153 11.96 1.27 -1.02
N ALA A 154 12.11 2.55 -1.36
CA ALA A 154 12.90 2.94 -2.52
C ALA A 154 14.36 2.46 -2.40
N THR A 155 15.05 2.78 -1.31
CA THR A 155 16.48 2.42 -1.19
C THR A 155 16.71 0.91 -1.15
N MET A 156 15.84 0.15 -0.49
CA MET A 156 16.02 -1.29 -0.30
C MET A 156 15.48 -2.14 -1.46
N LEU A 157 14.45 -1.67 -2.18
CA LEU A 157 13.79 -2.42 -3.24
C LEU A 157 13.86 -1.64 -4.57
N PRO A 158 15.05 -1.52 -5.20
CA PRO A 158 15.33 -0.66 -6.35
C PRO A 158 14.54 -0.97 -7.64
N TYR A 159 13.65 -1.96 -7.60
CA TYR A 159 12.84 -2.41 -8.74
C TYR A 159 11.55 -1.60 -8.87
N ARG A 160 11.23 -1.15 -10.08
CA ARG A 160 10.06 -0.30 -10.32
C ARG A 160 8.77 -1.10 -10.13
N ILE A 161 7.81 -0.51 -9.41
CA ILE A 161 6.42 -1.00 -9.35
C ILE A 161 5.68 -0.67 -10.65
N ALA A 162 6.12 0.40 -11.34
CA ALA A 162 5.58 0.89 -12.61
C ALA A 162 6.54 0.60 -13.78
N PRO A 163 6.04 0.41 -15.02
CA PRO A 163 6.89 0.15 -16.18
C PRO A 163 7.87 1.29 -16.46
N PRO A 164 8.94 1.03 -17.24
CA PRO A 164 10.01 1.97 -17.46
C PRO A 164 9.58 3.21 -18.25
N TRP A 165 8.53 3.10 -19.06
CA TRP A 165 7.89 4.20 -19.81
C TRP A 165 6.96 5.08 -18.96
N SER A 166 6.72 4.74 -17.69
CA SER A 166 6.02 5.67 -16.79
C SER A 166 6.92 6.89 -16.51
N ALA A 167 6.37 8.10 -16.62
CA ALA A 167 7.11 9.36 -16.53
C ALA A 167 7.73 9.69 -15.15
N TYR A 168 7.68 8.75 -14.19
CA TYR A 168 7.98 9.01 -12.79
C TYR A 168 9.20 8.23 -12.28
N ARG A 169 10.07 8.94 -11.54
CA ARG A 169 11.25 8.37 -10.87
C ARG A 169 10.83 7.35 -9.82
N PHE A 170 11.65 6.32 -9.69
CA PHE A 170 11.51 5.18 -8.81
C PHE A 170 11.11 5.47 -7.34
N ALA A 171 11.59 6.55 -6.71
CA ALA A 171 11.16 6.92 -5.35
C ALA A 171 9.67 7.32 -5.26
N ARG A 172 9.09 7.84 -6.35
CA ARG A 172 7.68 8.27 -6.38
C ARG A 172 6.72 7.09 -6.43
N SER A 173 7.10 5.95 -7.04
CA SER A 173 6.20 4.79 -7.10
C SER A 173 5.95 4.17 -5.73
N TRP A 174 6.98 4.10 -4.88
CA TRP A 174 6.82 3.62 -3.50
C TRP A 174 6.01 4.60 -2.65
N TRP A 175 6.15 5.91 -2.86
CA TRP A 175 5.30 6.90 -2.19
C TRP A 175 3.83 6.76 -2.59
N VAL A 176 3.53 6.60 -3.89
CA VAL A 176 2.15 6.34 -4.36
C VAL A 176 1.60 5.06 -3.73
N PHE A 177 2.43 4.03 -3.64
CA PHE A 177 2.06 2.77 -3.00
C PHE A 177 1.64 3.01 -1.54
N VAL A 178 2.48 3.67 -0.75
CA VAL A 178 2.19 3.99 0.65
C VAL A 178 0.98 4.92 0.77
N ALA A 179 0.81 5.89 -0.14
CA ALA A 179 -0.28 6.85 -0.11
C ALA A 179 -1.66 6.19 -0.24
N TYR A 180 -1.84 5.19 -1.11
CA TYR A 180 -3.11 4.45 -1.18
C TYR A 180 -3.41 3.65 0.10
N PHE A 181 -2.36 3.07 0.68
CA PHE A 181 -2.44 2.34 1.94
C PHE A 181 -2.67 3.26 3.16
N SER A 182 -2.49 4.58 3.06
CA SER A 182 -2.74 5.51 4.16
C SER A 182 -4.19 5.54 4.65
N SER A 183 -5.15 5.01 3.89
CA SER A 183 -6.58 4.97 4.30
C SER A 183 -6.83 4.25 5.62
N PHE A 184 -5.92 3.40 6.09
CA PHE A 184 -5.99 2.79 7.42
C PHE A 184 -5.95 3.81 8.58
N LEU A 185 -5.55 5.06 8.32
CA LEU A 185 -5.69 6.16 9.28
C LEU A 185 -7.14 6.37 9.71
N ILE A 186 -8.12 6.10 8.83
CA ILE A 186 -9.54 6.30 9.11
C ILE A 186 -10.04 5.35 10.23
N PRO A 187 -9.91 4.01 10.11
CA PRO A 187 -10.28 3.12 11.19
C PRO A 187 -9.40 3.29 12.44
N ALA A 188 -8.12 3.67 12.29
CA ALA A 188 -7.26 4.00 13.43
C ALA A 188 -7.79 5.21 14.22
N ALA A 189 -8.20 6.27 13.50
CA ALA A 189 -8.81 7.45 14.09
C ALA A 189 -10.19 7.16 14.70
N GLY A 190 -11.00 6.33 14.05
CA GLY A 190 -12.36 5.99 14.49
C GLY A 190 -12.44 5.18 15.78
N ALA A 191 -11.34 4.58 16.21
CA ALA A 191 -11.32 3.85 17.47
C ALA A 191 -11.38 4.73 18.71
N TRP A 192 -10.90 5.96 18.60
CA TRP A 192 -10.96 6.94 19.68
C TRP A 192 -12.41 7.28 20.08
N PRO A 193 -13.26 7.82 19.18
CA PRO A 193 -14.64 8.15 19.55
C PRO A 193 -15.43 6.91 20.01
N LEU A 194 -15.16 5.75 19.41
CA LEU A 194 -15.78 4.48 19.83
C LEU A 194 -15.40 4.10 21.26
N SER A 195 -14.12 4.26 21.65
CA SER A 195 -13.68 3.96 23.02
C SER A 195 -14.20 4.99 24.03
N VAL A 196 -14.28 6.28 23.68
CA VAL A 196 -14.90 7.32 24.54
C VAL A 196 -16.36 6.95 24.79
N LEU A 197 -17.10 6.64 23.73
CA LEU A 197 -18.52 6.29 23.81
C LEU A 197 -18.73 5.05 24.68
N ALA A 198 -17.93 4.00 24.48
CA ALA A 198 -18.01 2.78 25.26
C ALA A 198 -17.77 3.01 26.76
N MET A 199 -16.73 3.77 27.12
CA MET A 199 -16.42 4.07 28.52
C MET A 199 -17.47 4.98 29.18
N LYS A 200 -18.07 5.91 28.43
CA LYS A 200 -19.19 6.71 28.93
C LYS A 200 -20.44 5.87 29.20
N ILE A 201 -20.78 4.96 28.29
CA ILE A 201 -21.91 4.02 28.47
C ILE A 201 -21.70 3.16 29.72
N GLN A 202 -20.46 2.74 29.99
CA GLN A 202 -20.10 1.94 31.16
C GLN A 202 -19.99 2.75 32.47
N GLY A 203 -20.05 4.08 32.42
CA GLY A 203 -19.83 4.94 33.59
C GLY A 203 -18.39 4.92 34.12
N THR A 204 -17.43 4.40 33.34
CA THR A 204 -16.02 4.20 33.74
C THR A 204 -15.09 5.22 33.11
N PHE A 205 -15.62 6.32 32.57
CA PHE A 205 -14.82 7.31 31.85
C PHE A 205 -13.78 7.96 32.77
N ASN A 206 -12.51 7.63 32.52
CA ASN A 206 -11.35 8.19 33.19
C ASN A 206 -10.38 8.71 32.12
N PRO A 207 -10.22 10.04 31.95
CA PRO A 207 -9.45 10.65 30.86
C PRO A 207 -8.02 10.11 30.67
N PRO A 208 -7.16 9.98 31.70
CA PRO A 208 -5.82 9.40 31.54
C PRO A 208 -5.83 7.92 31.08
N VAL A 209 -6.77 7.12 31.57
CA VAL A 209 -6.89 5.71 31.18
C VAL A 209 -7.37 5.57 29.74
N HIS A 210 -8.32 6.42 29.35
CA HIS A 210 -8.83 6.50 27.99
C HIS A 210 -7.75 6.94 26.99
N MET A 211 -6.97 7.96 27.35
CA MET A 211 -5.87 8.42 26.51
C MET A 211 -4.81 7.31 26.28
N GLY A 212 -4.44 6.58 27.34
CA GLY A 212 -3.54 5.44 27.23
C GLY A 212 -4.10 4.32 26.35
N SER A 213 -5.38 3.98 26.49
CA SER A 213 -6.01 2.90 25.71
C SER A 213 -6.16 3.25 24.24
N ALA A 214 -6.53 4.48 23.92
CA ALA A 214 -6.73 4.91 22.54
C ALA A 214 -5.40 5.13 21.80
N ILE A 215 -4.35 5.56 22.49
CA ILE A 215 -2.99 5.53 21.95
C ILE A 215 -2.55 4.08 21.68
N THR A 216 -2.78 3.17 22.63
CA THR A 216 -2.45 1.74 22.45
C THR A 216 -3.17 1.16 21.24
N TYR A 217 -4.46 1.49 21.07
CA TYR A 217 -5.24 1.05 19.93
C TYR A 217 -4.71 1.63 18.61
N TYR A 218 -4.37 2.92 18.56
CA TYR A 218 -3.75 3.53 17.38
C TYR A 218 -2.46 2.78 17.00
N CYS A 219 -1.59 2.52 17.98
CA CYS A 219 -0.37 1.74 17.78
C CYS A 219 -0.67 0.34 17.24
N LEU A 220 -1.66 -0.37 17.82
CA LEU A 220 -2.06 -1.70 17.36
C LEU A 220 -2.58 -1.68 15.92
N VAL A 221 -3.42 -0.72 15.54
CA VAL A 221 -3.92 -0.63 14.16
C VAL A 221 -2.79 -0.31 13.19
N VAL A 222 -1.91 0.64 13.53
CA VAL A 222 -0.74 0.96 12.71
C VAL A 222 0.18 -0.25 12.56
N LEU A 223 0.41 -1.01 13.64
CA LEU A 223 1.19 -2.25 13.61
C LEU A 223 0.58 -3.33 12.73
N LEU A 224 -0.71 -3.63 12.94
CA LEU A 224 -1.43 -4.64 12.18
C LEU A 224 -1.51 -4.24 10.71
N TRP A 225 -1.66 -2.95 10.43
CA TRP A 225 -1.65 -2.40 9.07
C TRP A 225 -0.26 -2.53 8.42
N TRP A 226 0.79 -1.97 9.03
CA TRP A 226 2.14 -1.98 8.47
C TRP A 226 2.65 -3.42 8.34
N GLY A 227 2.61 -4.19 9.42
CA GLY A 227 3.11 -5.56 9.47
C GLY A 227 2.25 -6.56 8.70
N GLY A 228 0.92 -6.46 8.80
CA GLY A 228 0.00 -7.42 8.19
C GLY A 228 -0.29 -7.09 6.73
N CYS A 229 -0.79 -5.90 6.44
CA CYS A 229 -1.30 -5.55 5.12
C CYS A 229 -0.20 -5.04 4.19
N LEU A 230 0.59 -4.06 4.65
CA LEU A 230 1.55 -3.37 3.81
C LEU A 230 2.76 -4.26 3.49
N ALA A 231 3.32 -4.97 4.47
CA ALA A 231 4.44 -5.90 4.22
C ALA A 231 4.04 -7.05 3.27
N GLN A 232 2.82 -7.57 3.38
CA GLN A 232 2.29 -8.56 2.43
C GLN A 232 2.12 -7.95 1.04
N ALA A 233 1.50 -6.78 0.93
CA ALA A 233 1.31 -6.07 -0.33
C ALA A 233 2.65 -5.77 -1.04
N VAL A 234 3.68 -5.35 -0.30
CA VAL A 234 5.04 -5.15 -0.81
C VAL A 234 5.62 -6.46 -1.35
N SER A 235 5.41 -7.59 -0.67
CA SER A 235 5.95 -8.90 -1.09
C SER A 235 5.39 -9.41 -2.41
N ILE A 236 4.17 -8.99 -2.77
CA ILE A 236 3.57 -9.30 -4.08
C ILE A 236 4.29 -8.55 -5.20
N ARG A 237 4.77 -7.34 -4.93
CA ARG A 237 5.34 -6.45 -5.96
C ARG A 237 6.85 -6.48 -6.05
N ALA A 238 7.52 -6.73 -4.94
CA ALA A 238 8.98 -6.72 -4.91
C ALA A 238 9.59 -8.05 -5.35
N VAL A 239 10.84 -7.94 -5.77
CA VAL A 239 11.71 -9.06 -6.12
C VAL A 239 12.01 -9.90 -4.88
N SER A 240 11.88 -11.22 -4.99
CA SER A 240 12.22 -12.14 -3.91
C SER A 240 13.74 -12.11 -3.66
N GLY A 241 14.12 -12.05 -2.38
CA GLY A 241 15.52 -11.99 -1.98
C GLY A 241 15.69 -11.48 -0.55
N TRP A 242 16.94 -11.47 -0.06
CA TRP A 242 17.25 -11.07 1.31
C TRP A 242 16.79 -9.65 1.64
N ARG A 243 16.83 -8.72 0.68
CA ARG A 243 16.35 -7.34 0.84
C ARG A 243 14.86 -7.28 1.11
N LEU A 244 14.06 -8.11 0.42
CA LEU A 244 12.63 -8.20 0.67
C LEU A 244 12.35 -8.78 2.07
N THR A 245 13.07 -9.82 2.48
CA THR A 245 12.94 -10.39 3.83
C THR A 245 13.25 -9.33 4.88
N LEU A 246 14.35 -8.59 4.70
CA LEU A 246 14.74 -7.51 5.61
C LEU A 246 13.69 -6.39 5.65
N VAL A 247 13.17 -5.96 4.50
CA VAL A 247 12.09 -4.96 4.43
C VAL A 247 10.82 -5.44 5.13
N ARG A 248 10.42 -6.70 4.94
CA ARG A 248 9.24 -7.28 5.63
C ARG A 248 9.41 -7.29 7.15
N CYS A 249 10.64 -7.44 7.65
CA CYS A 249 10.93 -7.32 9.08
C CYS A 249 11.00 -5.84 9.54
N LEU A 250 11.51 -4.94 8.69
CA LEU A 250 11.63 -3.52 9.02
C LEU A 250 10.29 -2.78 9.00
N ILE A 251 9.37 -3.09 8.09
CA ILE A 251 8.05 -2.44 8.01
C ILE A 251 7.32 -2.46 9.37
N PRO A 252 7.11 -3.61 10.06
CA PRO A 252 6.47 -3.62 11.36
C PRO A 252 7.28 -2.90 12.43
N LEU A 253 8.62 -2.89 12.34
CA LEU A 253 9.48 -2.14 13.27
C LEU A 253 9.34 -0.63 13.09
N VAL A 254 9.28 -0.14 11.84
CA VAL A 254 9.01 1.28 11.57
C VAL A 254 7.59 1.63 12.00
N GLY A 255 6.61 0.76 11.76
CA GLY A 255 5.25 0.91 12.28
C GLY A 255 5.22 0.97 13.82
N PHE A 256 5.94 0.08 14.50
CA PHE A 256 6.06 0.05 15.97
C PHE A 256 6.73 1.31 16.52
N GLY A 257 7.90 1.64 15.98
CA GLY A 257 8.67 2.83 16.35
C GLY A 257 7.86 4.10 16.09
N SER A 258 7.06 4.10 15.04
CA SER A 258 6.14 5.20 14.75
C SER A 258 5.08 5.35 15.85
N GLY A 259 4.42 4.26 16.23
CA GLY A 259 3.45 4.26 17.31
C GLY A 259 4.05 4.74 18.62
N LEU A 260 5.19 4.17 19.03
CA LEU A 260 5.89 4.53 20.27
C LEU A 260 6.31 6.00 20.31
N LEU A 261 6.90 6.51 19.23
CA LEU A 261 7.34 7.90 19.18
C LEU A 261 6.15 8.86 19.23
N ALA A 262 5.03 8.52 18.57
CA ALA A 262 3.79 9.28 18.69
C ALA A 262 3.26 9.30 20.14
N VAL A 263 3.30 8.17 20.86
CA VAL A 263 2.95 8.08 22.29
C VAL A 263 3.81 9.01 23.12
N MET A 264 5.13 8.94 22.95
CA MET A 264 6.09 9.71 23.73
C MET A 264 5.92 11.21 23.50
N ILE A 265 5.74 11.63 22.25
CA ILE A 265 5.51 13.04 21.90
C ILE A 265 4.18 13.51 22.49
N CYS A 266 3.10 12.73 22.37
CA CYS A 266 1.81 13.10 22.98
C CYS A 266 1.93 13.25 24.50
N ALA A 267 2.59 12.30 25.18
CA ALA A 267 2.82 12.36 26.62
C ALA A 267 3.72 13.54 27.04
N HIS A 268 4.64 13.97 26.16
CA HIS A 268 5.49 15.13 26.41
C HIS A 268 4.73 16.44 26.20
N VAL A 269 3.95 16.54 25.13
CA VAL A 269 3.10 17.70 24.81
C VAL A 269 2.05 17.92 25.89
N CYS A 270 1.39 16.86 26.38
CA CYS A 270 0.45 16.97 27.49
C CYS A 270 1.15 17.46 28.77
N ARG A 271 2.33 16.92 29.11
CA ARG A 271 3.11 17.43 30.25
C ARG A 271 3.48 18.91 30.10
N TRP A 272 3.89 19.35 28.91
CA TRP A 272 4.28 20.73 28.65
C TRP A 272 3.09 21.71 28.77
N LEU A 273 1.89 21.26 28.37
CA LEU A 273 0.66 22.04 28.48
C LEU A 273 0.05 22.05 29.90
N GLY A 274 0.74 21.45 30.89
CA GLY A 274 0.33 21.44 32.29
C GLY A 274 -0.88 20.55 32.56
N TRP A 275 -1.00 19.44 31.82
CA TRP A 275 -2.21 18.62 31.74
C TRP A 275 -2.18 17.28 32.46
#